data_AF-A0AAN1VZE7-F1
#
_entry.id   AF-A0AAN1VZE7-F1
#
_cell.length_a   1.000
_cell.length_b   1.000
_cell.length_c   1.000
_cell.angle_alpha   90.00
_cell.angle_beta   90.00
_cell.angle_gamma   90.00
#
_symmetry.space_group_name_H-M   'P 1'
#
loop_
_entity.id
_entity.type
_entity.pdbx_description
1 polymer ?
#
loop_
_entity_poly.entity_id
_entity_poly.type
_entity_poly.pdbx_seq_one_letter_code
_entity_poly.pdbx_strand_id
1 'polypeptide(L)'
;MLTEEGLLEKRRYSEHPPREEYVLTAAGRDFLPVLFMIGAWGRQYRGGGKLVRFLDAETGTEIKAVAVDEVTGAKIGTRPIRIVTPDED
;
A
#
# COMPACT_ATOMS: atom_id res chain seq x y z
N MET A 1 -8.73 -0.73 -15.34
CA MET A 1 -8.66 -0.36 -13.91
C MET A 1 -7.48 -1.08 -13.23
N LEU A 2 -6.73 -0.41 -12.35
CA LEU A 2 -5.31 -0.63 -11.96
C LEU A 2 -4.27 -0.29 -13.04
N THR A 3 -4.45 -0.77 -14.27
CA THR A 3 -3.60 -0.33 -15.40
C THR A 3 -3.90 1.11 -15.82
N GLU A 4 -5.18 1.43 -15.97
CA GLU A 4 -5.68 2.79 -16.24
C GLU A 4 -5.28 3.79 -15.15
N GLU A 5 -5.23 3.34 -13.89
CA GLU A 5 -4.83 4.15 -12.73
C GLU A 5 -3.30 4.22 -12.56
N GLY A 6 -2.53 3.63 -13.48
CA GLY A 6 -1.08 3.68 -13.48
C GLY A 6 -0.39 2.87 -12.39
N LEU A 7 -1.09 1.99 -11.65
CA LEU A 7 -0.48 1.09 -10.66
C LEU A 7 0.15 -0.14 -11.30
N LEU A 8 -0.40 -0.58 -12.43
CA LEU A 8 0.10 -1.72 -13.21
C LEU A 8 0.40 -1.33 -14.65
N GLU A 9 1.41 -1.97 -15.22
CA GLU A 9 1.66 -1.95 -16.65
C GLU A 9 1.44 -3.35 -17.22
N LYS A 10 0.78 -3.41 -18.39
CA LYS A 10 0.55 -4.64 -19.12
C LYS A 10 1.66 -4.85 -20.14
N ARG A 11 2.44 -5.93 -20.01
CA ARG A 11 3.56 -6.24 -20.89
C ARG A 11 3.37 -7.60 -21.57
N ARG A 12 3.62 -7.68 -22.87
CA ARG A 12 3.73 -8.97 -23.57
C ARG A 12 5.11 -9.56 -23.33
N TYR A 13 5.18 -10.79 -22.82
CA TYR A 13 6.45 -11.48 -22.57
C TYR A 13 6.65 -12.71 -23.45
N SER A 14 5.61 -13.20 -24.12
CA SER A 14 5.71 -14.30 -25.07
C SER A 14 4.88 -14.01 -26.32
N GLU A 15 5.44 -14.32 -27.48
CA GLU A 15 4.73 -14.20 -28.75
C GLU A 15 4.05 -15.51 -29.17
N HIS A 16 4.64 -16.67 -28.85
CA HIS A 16 4.18 -17.99 -29.28
C HIS A 16 4.23 -19.01 -28.12
N PRO A 17 3.11 -19.27 -27.40
CA PRO A 17 1.82 -18.60 -27.54
C PRO A 17 1.87 -17.15 -27.00
N PRO A 18 0.97 -16.26 -27.44
CA PRO A 18 0.86 -14.91 -26.88
C PRO A 18 0.59 -14.97 -25.37
N ARG A 19 1.46 -14.37 -24.56
CA ARG A 19 1.26 -14.23 -23.11
C ARG A 19 1.62 -12.83 -22.64
N GLU A 20 0.82 -12.37 -21.69
CA GLU A 20 0.93 -11.04 -21.09
C GLU A 20 1.13 -11.18 -19.58
N GLU A 21 1.87 -10.25 -19.01
CA GLU A 21 2.10 -10.09 -17.59
C GLU A 21 1.65 -8.69 -17.15
N TYR A 22 1.30 -8.56 -15.87
CA TYR A 22 1.01 -7.29 -15.24
C TYR A 22 2.08 -7.02 -14.20
N VAL A 23 2.85 -5.95 -14.42
CA VAL A 23 3.96 -5.58 -13.55
C VAL A 23 3.64 -4.30 -12.82
N LEU A 24 4.10 -4.18 -11.58
CA LEU A 24 3.96 -2.93 -10.82
C LEU A 24 4.75 -1.82 -11.51
N THR A 25 4.14 -0.64 -11.61
CA THR A 25 4.84 0.61 -11.94
C THR A 25 5.60 1.11 -10.71
N ALA A 26 6.26 2.27 -10.81
CA ALA A 26 6.80 2.95 -9.62
C ALA A 26 5.67 3.28 -8.63
N ALA A 27 4.60 3.92 -9.10
CA ALA A 27 3.41 4.22 -8.28
C ALA A 27 2.78 2.96 -7.67
N GLY A 28 2.73 1.85 -8.41
CA GLY A 28 2.25 0.57 -7.90
C GLY A 28 3.08 0.02 -6.75
N ARG A 29 4.42 0.13 -6.82
CA ARG A 29 5.31 -0.27 -5.73
C ARG A 29 5.16 0.63 -4.51
N ASP A 30 5.07 1.93 -4.74
CA ASP A 30 4.92 2.94 -3.68
C ASP A 30 3.56 2.85 -2.97
N PHE A 31 2.58 2.14 -3.56
CA PHE A 31 1.28 1.90 -2.94
C PHE A 31 1.29 0.76 -1.89
N LEU A 32 2.35 -0.06 -1.83
CA LEU A 32 2.44 -1.21 -0.93
C LEU A 32 2.24 -0.86 0.57
N PRO A 33 2.80 0.24 1.12
CA PRO A 33 2.57 0.61 2.52
C PRO A 33 1.10 0.86 2.85
N VAL A 34 0.31 1.37 1.89
CA VAL A 34 -1.13 1.59 2.08
C VAL A 34 -1.87 0.26 2.27
N LEU A 35 -1.52 -0.75 1.47
CA LEU A 35 -2.09 -2.09 1.58
C LEU A 35 -1.79 -2.73 2.94
N PHE A 36 -0.58 -2.53 3.49
CA PHE A 36 -0.23 -3.00 4.83
C PHE A 36 -1.07 -2.34 5.92
N MET A 37 -1.34 -1.04 5.81
CA MET A 37 -2.20 -0.32 6.75
C MET A 37 -3.65 -0.80 6.71
N ILE A 38 -4.23 -0.99 5.51
CA ILE A 38 -5.57 -1.58 5.34
C ILE A 38 -5.61 -2.98 5.95
N GLY A 39 -4.60 -3.81 5.68
CA GLY A 39 -4.48 -5.15 6.25
C GLY A 39 -4.41 -5.13 7.79
N ALA A 40 -3.65 -4.20 8.38
CA ALA A 40 -3.55 -4.05 9.82
C ALA A 40 -4.91 -3.67 10.45
N TRP A 41 -5.63 -2.71 9.87
CA TRP A 41 -6.99 -2.37 10.30
C TRP A 41 -7.94 -3.56 10.21
N GLY A 42 -7.92 -4.29 9.07
CA GLY A 42 -8.74 -5.48 8.86
C GLY A 42 -8.46 -6.56 9.91
N ARG A 43 -7.19 -6.76 10.29
CA ARG A 43 -6.81 -7.67 11.38
C ARG A 43 -7.43 -7.28 12.71
N GLN A 44 -7.36 -6.00 13.05
CA GLN A 44 -7.83 -5.52 14.34
C GLN A 44 -9.35 -5.57 14.48
N TYR A 45 -10.10 -5.27 13.41
CA TYR A 45 -11.53 -5.01 13.51
C TYR A 45 -12.43 -5.97 12.73
N ARG A 46 -11.86 -6.80 11.83
CA ARG A 46 -12.61 -7.73 10.97
C ARG A 46 -12.12 -9.18 11.10
N GLY A 47 -11.19 -9.46 12.02
CA GLY A 47 -10.56 -10.77 12.19
C GLY A 47 -11.41 -11.78 12.94
N GLY A 48 -12.21 -12.55 12.22
CA GLY A 48 -12.83 -13.78 12.72
C GLY A 48 -11.98 -15.05 12.55
N GLY A 49 -10.74 -14.94 12.05
CA GLY A 49 -9.91 -16.11 11.70
C GLY A 49 -8.41 -15.82 11.54
N LYS A 50 -7.64 -16.81 11.07
CA LYS A 50 -6.19 -16.71 10.82
C LYS A 50 -5.90 -15.75 9.66
N LEU A 51 -5.64 -14.50 9.98
CA LEU A 51 -5.30 -13.48 8.99
C LEU A 51 -3.80 -13.46 8.67
N VAL A 52 -3.48 -13.00 7.46
CA VAL A 52 -2.10 -12.84 6.99
C VAL A 52 -1.34 -11.88 7.90
N ARG A 53 -0.14 -12.30 8.33
CA ARG A 53 0.83 -11.49 9.07
C ARG A 53 2.02 -11.20 8.17
N PHE A 54 2.53 -9.98 8.24
CA PHE A 54 3.72 -9.55 7.52
C PHE A 54 4.87 -9.50 8.52
N LEU A 55 5.93 -10.24 8.24
CA LEU A 55 7.13 -10.28 9.06
C LEU A 55 8.26 -9.57 8.31
N ASP A 56 9.08 -8.83 9.06
CA ASP A 56 10.35 -8.32 8.59
C ASP A 56 11.28 -9.52 8.34
N ALA A 57 11.83 -9.62 7.14
CA ALA A 57 12.55 -10.82 6.71
C ALA A 57 13.89 -11.00 7.43
N GLU A 58 14.50 -9.91 7.89
CA GLU A 58 15.81 -9.93 8.56
C GLU A 58 15.69 -10.30 10.04
N THR A 59 14.68 -9.73 10.72
CA THR A 59 14.49 -9.87 12.17
C THR A 59 13.44 -10.92 12.54
N GLY A 60 12.57 -11.32 11.60
CA GLY A 60 11.42 -12.20 11.84
C GLY A 60 10.30 -11.55 12.67
N THR A 61 10.40 -10.25 12.96
CA THR A 61 9.42 -9.54 13.78
C THR A 61 8.22 -9.11 12.97
N GLU A 62 7.04 -9.05 13.58
CA GLU A 62 5.84 -8.61 12.87
C GLU A 62 5.91 -7.11 12.54
N ILE A 63 5.70 -6.78 11.27
CA ILE A 63 5.66 -5.41 10.78
C ILE A 63 4.41 -4.71 11.34
N LYS A 64 4.66 -3.65 12.11
CA LYS A 64 3.61 -2.72 12.55
C LYS A 64 3.51 -1.58 11.55
N ALA A 65 2.56 -1.68 10.63
CA ALA A 65 2.30 -0.64 9.64
C ALA A 65 1.81 0.64 10.35
N VAL A 66 2.57 1.73 10.21
CA VAL A 66 2.23 3.06 10.73
C VAL A 66 2.57 4.11 9.68
N ALA A 67 1.71 5.12 9.52
CA ALA A 67 2.07 6.31 8.77
C ALA A 67 2.73 7.32 9.71
N VAL A 68 3.85 7.88 9.27
CA VAL A 68 4.61 8.88 10.00
C VAL A 68 4.66 10.13 9.13
N ASP A 69 4.39 11.29 9.74
CA ASP A 69 4.70 12.57 9.12
C ASP A 69 6.22 12.72 9.06
N GLU A 70 6.76 12.74 7.84
CA GLU A 70 8.19 12.81 7.59
C GLU A 70 8.82 14.08 8.16
N VAL A 71 8.09 15.20 8.21
CA VAL A 71 8.62 16.48 8.69
C VAL A 71 8.82 16.48 10.20
N THR A 72 7.85 15.92 10.95
CA THR A 72 7.87 15.99 12.42
C THR A 72 8.25 14.68 13.10
N GLY A 73 8.28 13.56 12.37
CA GLY A 73 8.45 12.22 12.92
C GLY A 73 7.25 11.72 13.73
N ALA A 74 6.16 12.50 13.82
CA ALA A 74 4.97 12.10 14.56
C ALA A 74 4.16 11.06 13.78
N LYS A 75 3.60 10.07 14.50
CA LYS A 75 2.62 9.16 13.89
C LYS A 75 1.38 9.94 13.48
N ILE A 76 0.95 9.76 12.24
CA ILE A 76 -0.29 10.37 11.75
C ILE A 76 -1.47 9.90 12.62
N GLY A 77 -2.35 10.84 12.98
CA GLY A 77 -3.49 10.59 13.89
C GLY A 77 -3.20 10.79 15.38
N THR A 78 -1.95 11.08 15.77
CA THR A 78 -1.61 11.41 17.18
C THR A 78 -1.67 12.89 17.51
N ARG A 79 -1.86 13.76 16.52
CA ARG A 79 -2.00 15.21 16.65
C ARG A 79 -3.24 15.69 15.88
N PRO A 80 -3.85 16.83 16.24
CA PRO A 80 -4.98 17.38 15.50
C PRO A 80 -4.63 17.62 14.03
N ILE A 81 -5.49 17.17 13.11
CA ILE A 81 -5.34 17.37 11.67
C ILE A 81 -6.27 18.50 11.25
N ARG A 82 -5.71 19.55 10.63
CA ARG A 82 -6.47 20.58 9.95
C ARG A 82 -6.44 20.31 8.45
N ILE A 83 -7.60 20.09 7.86
CA ILE A 83 -7.75 19.94 6.41
C ILE A 83 -7.91 21.34 5.81
N VAL A 84 -7.12 21.63 4.80
CA VAL A 84 -7.26 22.84 3.98
C VAL A 84 -7.57 22.36 2.58
N THR A 85 -8.77 22.65 2.10
CA THR A 85 -9.13 22.45 0.68
C THR A 85 -8.52 23.58 -0.13
N PRO A 86 -7.91 23.31 -1.29
CA PRO A 86 -7.49 24.38 -2.19
C PRO A 86 -8.72 25.18 -2.62
N ASP A 87 -8.56 26.49 -2.78
CA ASP A 87 -9.61 27.34 -3.31
C ASP A 87 -9.94 26.87 -4.75
N GLU A 88 -11.24 26.78 -5.07
CA GLU A 88 -11.68 26.54 -6.44
C GLU A 88 -11.50 27.85 -7.22
N ASP A 89 -10.53 27.89 -8.14
CA ASP A 89 -10.45 28.93 -9.18
C ASP A 89 -11.56 28.74 -10.22
#